data_AF-A0A497D1F7-F1
#
_entry.id   AF-A0A497D1F7-F1
#
_cell.length_a   1.000
_cell.length_b   1.000
_cell.length_c   1.000
_cell.angle_alpha   90.00
_cell.angle_beta   90.00
_cell.angle_gamma   90.00
#
_symmetry.space_group_name_H-M   'P 1'
#
loop_
_entity.id
_entity.type
_entity.pdbx_description
1 polymer ?
#
loop_
_entity_poly.entity_id
_entity_poly.type
_entity_poly.pdbx_seq_one_letter_code
_entity_poly.pdbx_strand_id
1 'polypeptide(L)'
;MQQINYVRQKNFDYLAQKYDSDKIKNDISLNIALSYLTILFNLELVNNAQRQVDISRDQISRTEKQVDAGAVARGSLYDIQAQGAGDEANLVNARNNVLLAYLDLMQLLDIEATQEFDIEKPQLDITGAPNLLPPEMIYSKALDIMPEIKSAEYRVQSAERVLARAKGYHSPRLFAQGNYGTNYSDRIRQDPMDLNSPTVPFDQQFKDNRNGALYIGLAIPIYNGYQVTTNVKKSYIGKETAELNLENQKNILRKSIEQAYADAIAAYQTYVARKKSVESYKEAFKYTEEKFNVGMVNSTDYNVSKIQLSNAESDLASAKYDYIFKTKILDFYLGKQLTLTDIANVQEE
;
A
#
# COMPACT_ATOMS: atom_id res chain seq x y z
N MET A 1 0.82 -18.57 37.87
CA MET A 1 1.78 -18.02 36.89
C MET A 1 1.44 -18.31 35.42
N GLN A 2 1.04 -19.53 35.04
CA GLN A 2 0.71 -19.88 33.64
C GLN A 2 -0.39 -18.99 33.03
N GLN A 3 -1.49 -18.75 33.76
CA GLN A 3 -2.60 -17.90 33.28
C GLN A 3 -2.19 -16.42 33.12
N ILE A 4 -1.36 -15.89 34.03
CA ILE A 4 -0.85 -14.51 33.91
C ILE A 4 0.00 -14.38 32.65
N ASN A 5 0.90 -15.33 32.40
CA ASN A 5 1.69 -15.35 31.17
C ASN A 5 0.82 -15.58 29.92
N TYR A 6 -0.32 -16.29 30.04
CA TYR A 6 -1.29 -16.43 28.96
C TYR A 6 -1.93 -15.09 28.61
N VAL A 7 -2.42 -14.35 29.60
CA VAL A 7 -2.98 -13.01 29.40
C VAL A 7 -1.94 -12.06 28.81
N ARG A 8 -0.71 -12.05 29.34
CA ARG A 8 0.39 -11.23 28.80
C ARG A 8 0.75 -11.60 27.36
N GLN A 9 0.79 -12.90 27.03
CA GLN A 9 0.97 -13.34 25.65
C GLN A 9 -0.13 -12.75 24.76
N LYS A 10 -1.40 -12.92 25.14
CA LYS A 10 -2.53 -12.41 24.35
C LYS A 10 -2.52 -10.89 24.19
N ASN A 11 -2.03 -10.17 25.20
CA ASN A 11 -1.81 -8.73 25.08
C ASN A 11 -0.73 -8.39 24.03
N PHE A 12 0.40 -9.09 24.00
CA PHE A 12 1.43 -8.88 22.99
C PHE A 12 0.97 -9.32 21.59
N ASP A 13 0.21 -10.41 21.48
CA ASP A 13 -0.42 -10.84 20.22
C ASP A 13 -1.36 -9.74 19.69
N TYR A 14 -2.18 -9.14 20.57
CA TYR A 14 -3.06 -8.02 20.22
C TYR A 14 -2.27 -6.79 19.76
N LEU A 15 -1.20 -6.42 20.48
CA LEU A 15 -0.35 -5.29 20.09
C LEU A 15 0.33 -5.54 18.74
N ALA A 16 0.82 -6.75 18.46
CA ALA A 16 1.37 -7.11 17.16
C ALA A 16 0.33 -6.94 16.04
N GLN A 17 -0.89 -7.44 16.25
CA GLN A 17 -1.99 -7.29 15.28
C GLN A 17 -2.39 -5.82 15.06
N LYS A 18 -2.32 -4.98 16.10
CA LYS A 18 -2.56 -3.55 15.96
C LYS A 18 -1.55 -2.91 15.00
N TYR A 19 -0.26 -3.23 15.15
CA TYR A 19 0.78 -2.72 14.24
C TYR A 19 0.72 -3.36 12.84
N ASP A 20 0.26 -4.61 12.72
CA ASP A 20 -0.04 -5.19 11.39
C ASP A 20 -1.15 -4.39 10.68
N SER A 21 -2.18 -3.93 11.42
CA SER A 21 -3.21 -3.05 10.87
C SER A 21 -2.65 -1.68 10.47
N ASP A 22 -1.76 -1.10 11.26
CA ASP A 22 -1.12 0.17 10.91
C ASP A 22 -0.21 0.03 9.67
N LYS A 23 0.45 -1.13 9.49
CA LYS A 23 1.14 -1.45 8.23
C LYS A 23 0.18 -1.46 7.04
N ILE A 24 -0.97 -2.13 7.17
CA ILE A 24 -1.99 -2.16 6.10
C ILE A 24 -2.45 -0.75 5.74
N LYS A 25 -2.66 0.13 6.73
CA LYS A 25 -3.00 1.54 6.48
C LYS A 25 -1.91 2.26 5.70
N ASN A 26 -0.65 2.02 6.04
CA ASN A 26 0.49 2.58 5.32
C ASN A 26 0.54 2.10 3.87
N ASP A 27 0.39 0.79 3.64
CA ASP A 27 0.37 0.18 2.30
C ASP A 27 -0.76 0.78 1.44
N ILE A 28 -1.97 0.94 2.01
CA ILE A 28 -3.10 1.60 1.34
C ILE A 28 -2.78 3.07 1.04
N SER A 29 -2.21 3.81 1.99
CA SER A 29 -1.87 5.23 1.81
C SER A 29 -0.84 5.43 0.69
N LEU A 30 0.16 4.55 0.60
CA LEU A 30 1.15 4.56 -0.48
C LEU A 30 0.52 4.23 -1.83
N ASN A 31 -0.41 3.27 -1.88
CA ASN A 31 -1.13 2.93 -3.12
C ASN A 31 -2.04 4.07 -3.59
N ILE A 32 -2.72 4.77 -2.67
CA ILE A 32 -3.52 5.96 -2.99
C ILE A 32 -2.62 7.06 -3.55
N ALA A 33 -1.47 7.33 -2.91
CA ALA A 33 -0.51 8.32 -3.39
C ALA A 33 0.02 7.98 -4.80
N LEU A 34 0.33 6.71 -5.06
CA LEU A 34 0.76 6.24 -6.38
C LEU A 34 -0.34 6.41 -7.43
N SER A 35 -1.59 6.04 -7.09
CA SER A 35 -2.74 6.17 -7.97
C SER A 35 -3.02 7.64 -8.30
N TYR A 36 -2.96 8.53 -7.32
CA TYR A 36 -3.06 9.97 -7.53
C TYR A 36 -1.99 10.51 -8.49
N LEU A 37 -0.71 10.14 -8.29
CA LEU A 37 0.36 10.56 -9.20
C LEU A 37 0.20 9.98 -10.62
N THR A 38 -0.39 8.79 -10.73
CA THR A 38 -0.71 8.15 -12.01
C THR A 38 -1.77 8.95 -12.78
N ILE A 39 -2.77 9.50 -12.09
CA ILE A 39 -3.75 10.40 -12.71
C ILE A 39 -3.06 11.66 -13.24
N LEU A 40 -2.23 12.33 -12.42
CA LEU A 40 -1.51 13.52 -12.86
C LEU A 40 -0.61 13.25 -14.08
N PHE A 41 0.09 12.11 -14.07
CA PHE A 41 0.88 11.65 -15.20
C PHE A 41 0.03 11.44 -16.47
N ASN A 42 -1.10 10.73 -16.38
CA ASN A 42 -1.97 10.49 -17.52
C ASN A 42 -2.61 11.77 -18.05
N LEU A 43 -2.92 12.75 -17.18
CA LEU A 43 -3.39 14.07 -17.59
C LEU A 43 -2.33 14.81 -18.42
N GLU A 44 -1.05 14.72 -18.02
CA GLU A 44 0.06 15.30 -18.79
C GLU A 44 0.22 14.60 -20.15
N LEU A 45 0.03 13.27 -20.23
CA LEU A 45 0.00 12.55 -21.51
C LEU A 45 -1.17 12.97 -22.41
N VAL A 46 -2.35 13.22 -21.85
CA VAL A 46 -3.49 13.76 -22.63
C VAL A 46 -3.15 15.14 -23.19
N ASN A 47 -2.53 16.01 -22.38
CA ASN A 47 -2.09 17.32 -22.85
C ASN A 47 -1.06 17.21 -23.98
N ASN A 48 -0.09 16.29 -23.87
CA ASN A 48 0.89 16.03 -24.93
C ASN A 48 0.20 15.53 -26.21
N ALA A 49 -0.69 14.52 -26.09
CA ALA A 49 -1.41 13.95 -27.23
C ALA A 49 -2.32 14.98 -27.91
N GLN A 50 -2.97 15.86 -27.14
CA GLN A 50 -3.79 16.95 -27.67
C GLN A 50 -2.95 17.92 -28.52
N ARG A 51 -1.77 18.33 -28.02
CA ARG A 51 -0.84 19.17 -28.80
C ARG A 51 -0.43 18.51 -30.11
N GLN A 52 -0.22 17.19 -30.13
CA GLN A 52 0.11 16.48 -31.37
C GLN A 52 -1.03 16.50 -32.39
N VAL A 53 -2.27 16.33 -31.93
CA VAL A 53 -3.47 16.45 -32.79
C VAL A 53 -3.57 17.86 -33.37
N ASP A 54 -3.35 18.89 -32.55
CA ASP A 54 -3.44 20.29 -32.99
C ASP A 54 -2.36 20.60 -34.05
N ILE A 55 -1.12 20.16 -33.83
CA ILE A 55 -0.03 20.27 -34.83
C ILE A 55 -0.41 19.55 -36.14
N SER A 56 -1.01 18.35 -36.06
CA SER A 56 -1.45 17.62 -37.25
C SER A 56 -2.56 18.35 -38.00
N ARG A 57 -3.53 18.94 -37.30
CA ARG A 57 -4.62 19.71 -37.93
C ARG A 57 -4.11 20.93 -38.67
N ASP A 58 -3.21 21.69 -38.04
CA ASP A 58 -2.57 22.84 -38.68
C ASP A 58 -1.79 22.41 -39.92
N GLN A 59 -1.08 21.28 -39.83
CA GLN A 59 -0.30 20.75 -40.95
C GLN A 59 -1.18 20.28 -42.11
N ILE A 60 -2.29 19.58 -41.83
CA ILE A 60 -3.27 19.17 -42.85
C ILE A 60 -3.80 20.41 -43.58
N SER A 61 -4.23 21.44 -42.83
CA SER A 61 -4.77 22.68 -43.42
C SER A 61 -3.75 23.39 -44.32
N ARG A 62 -2.47 23.42 -43.92
CA ARG A 62 -1.39 24.00 -44.74
C ARG A 62 -1.14 23.19 -46.01
N THR A 63 -1.03 21.87 -45.89
CA THR A 63 -0.76 21.00 -47.03
C THR A 63 -1.92 20.98 -48.02
N GLU A 64 -3.17 21.05 -47.54
CA GLU A 64 -4.35 21.18 -48.40
C GLU A 64 -4.25 22.42 -49.30
N LYS A 65 -3.95 23.58 -48.72
CA LYS A 65 -3.75 24.84 -49.48
C LYS A 65 -2.60 24.73 -50.49
N GLN A 66 -1.52 24.02 -50.14
CA GLN A 66 -0.38 23.82 -51.04
C GLN A 66 -0.70 22.88 -52.20
N VAL A 67 -1.53 21.85 -51.96
CA VAL A 67 -2.05 20.95 -53.00
C VAL A 67 -2.98 21.70 -53.94
N ASP A 68 -3.87 22.54 -53.41
CA ASP A 68 -4.78 23.37 -54.22
C ASP A 68 -4.02 24.41 -55.06
N ALA A 69 -2.90 24.93 -54.55
CA ALA A 69 -1.97 25.77 -55.29
C ALA A 69 -1.06 25.00 -56.26
N GLY A 70 -1.13 23.66 -56.29
CA GLY A 70 -0.31 22.79 -57.15
C GLY A 70 1.17 22.67 -56.72
N ALA A 71 1.54 23.14 -55.53
CA ALA A 71 2.91 23.15 -55.02
C ALA A 71 3.36 21.81 -54.42
N VAL A 72 2.41 20.98 -53.93
CA VAL A 72 2.68 19.69 -53.27
C VAL A 72 1.78 18.60 -53.87
N ALA A 73 2.27 17.36 -53.89
CA ALA A 73 1.51 16.20 -54.40
C ALA A 73 0.36 15.80 -53.46
N ARG A 74 -0.76 15.36 -54.03
CA ARG A 74 -1.94 14.92 -53.26
C ARG A 74 -1.68 13.68 -52.38
N GLY A 75 -0.69 12.85 -52.75
CA GLY A 75 -0.23 11.74 -51.91
C GLY A 75 0.27 12.21 -50.54
N SER A 76 1.03 13.30 -50.49
CA SER A 76 1.55 13.87 -49.24
C SER A 76 0.43 14.37 -48.32
N LEU A 77 -0.69 14.85 -48.89
CA LEU A 77 -1.87 15.20 -48.10
C LEU A 77 -2.48 13.96 -47.43
N TYR A 78 -2.60 12.84 -48.17
CA TYR A 78 -3.10 11.59 -47.61
C TYR A 78 -2.19 11.02 -46.52
N ASP A 79 -0.87 11.13 -46.68
CA ASP A 79 0.09 10.70 -45.65
C ASP A 79 -0.10 11.48 -44.33
N ILE A 80 -0.25 12.81 -44.43
CA ILE A 80 -0.44 13.67 -43.26
C ILE A 80 -1.83 13.46 -42.64
N GLN A 81 -2.86 13.23 -43.46
CA GLN A 81 -4.20 12.87 -42.96
C GLN A 81 -4.21 11.54 -42.21
N ALA A 82 -3.49 10.53 -42.73
CA ALA A 82 -3.33 9.25 -42.04
C ALA A 82 -2.60 9.42 -40.70
N GLN A 83 -1.57 10.27 -40.65
CA GLN A 83 -0.90 10.60 -39.40
C GLN A 83 -1.83 11.32 -38.41
N GLY A 84 -2.59 12.31 -38.87
CA GLY A 84 -3.56 13.02 -38.04
C GLY A 84 -4.60 12.08 -37.42
N ALA A 85 -5.10 11.12 -38.19
CA ALA A 85 -6.00 10.09 -37.68
C ALA A 85 -5.33 9.20 -36.60
N GLY A 86 -4.04 8.89 -36.77
CA GLY A 86 -3.25 8.18 -35.74
C GLY A 86 -3.09 8.99 -34.45
N ASP A 87 -2.82 10.29 -34.56
CA ASP A 87 -2.71 11.18 -33.41
C ASP A 87 -4.06 11.32 -32.67
N GLU A 88 -5.18 11.38 -33.39
CA GLU A 88 -6.52 11.40 -32.80
C GLU A 88 -6.82 10.09 -32.06
N ALA A 89 -6.45 8.94 -32.63
CA ALA A 89 -6.57 7.65 -31.94
C ALA A 89 -5.72 7.61 -30.66
N ASN A 90 -4.50 8.15 -30.70
CA ASN A 90 -3.63 8.24 -29.53
C ASN A 90 -4.22 9.13 -28.42
N LEU A 91 -4.84 10.26 -28.79
CA LEU A 91 -5.55 11.12 -27.83
C LEU A 91 -6.74 10.40 -27.19
N VAL A 92 -7.52 9.64 -27.95
CA VAL A 92 -8.62 8.82 -27.42
C VAL A 92 -8.09 7.81 -26.40
N ASN A 93 -7.00 7.11 -26.72
CA ASN A 93 -6.37 6.16 -25.80
C ASN A 93 -5.84 6.84 -24.52
N ALA A 94 -5.20 8.00 -24.65
CA ALA A 94 -4.71 8.76 -23.50
C ALA A 94 -5.87 9.20 -22.58
N ARG A 95 -6.99 9.67 -23.16
CA ARG A 95 -8.20 10.03 -22.39
C ARG A 95 -8.82 8.83 -21.69
N ASN A 96 -8.84 7.67 -22.36
CA ASN A 96 -9.30 6.43 -21.74
C ASN A 96 -8.41 6.02 -20.56
N ASN A 97 -7.08 6.17 -20.66
CA ASN A 97 -6.17 5.88 -19.55
C ASN A 97 -6.37 6.81 -18.35
N VAL A 98 -6.70 8.09 -18.57
CA VAL A 98 -7.11 9.00 -17.49
C VAL A 98 -8.37 8.47 -16.81
N LEU A 99 -9.42 8.14 -17.57
CA LEU A 99 -10.66 7.59 -17.02
C LEU A 99 -10.41 6.35 -16.17
N LEU A 100 -9.61 5.40 -16.66
CA LEU A 100 -9.24 4.19 -15.92
C LEU A 100 -8.48 4.53 -14.63
N ALA A 101 -7.53 5.46 -14.66
CA ALA A 101 -6.80 5.88 -13.47
C ALA A 101 -7.71 6.54 -12.40
N TYR A 102 -8.73 7.30 -12.81
CA TYR A 102 -9.75 7.80 -11.89
C TYR A 102 -10.59 6.67 -11.28
N LEU A 103 -11.02 5.69 -12.09
CA LEU A 103 -11.78 4.54 -11.59
C LEU A 103 -10.97 3.71 -10.59
N ASP A 104 -9.67 3.52 -10.83
CA ASP A 104 -8.76 2.84 -9.91
C ASP A 104 -8.65 3.59 -8.57
N LEU A 105 -8.52 4.92 -8.61
CA LEU A 105 -8.48 5.74 -7.40
C LEU A 105 -9.82 5.70 -6.65
N MET A 106 -10.94 5.83 -7.36
CA MET A 106 -12.28 5.74 -6.76
C MET A 106 -12.51 4.39 -6.08
N GLN A 107 -12.04 3.29 -6.70
CA GLN A 107 -12.09 1.96 -6.07
C GLN A 107 -11.25 1.90 -4.78
N LEU A 108 -10.05 2.48 -4.77
CA LEU A 108 -9.20 2.54 -3.57
C LEU A 108 -9.82 3.39 -2.45
N LEU A 109 -10.59 4.42 -2.81
CA LEU A 109 -11.29 5.31 -1.88
C LEU A 109 -12.69 4.80 -1.50
N ASP A 110 -13.12 3.65 -2.05
CA ASP A 110 -14.46 3.08 -1.87
C ASP A 110 -15.58 4.08 -2.25
N ILE A 111 -15.36 4.84 -3.32
CA ILE A 111 -16.31 5.80 -3.88
C ILE A 111 -17.09 5.13 -5.01
N GLU A 112 -18.42 5.26 -5.02
CA GLU A 112 -19.25 4.75 -6.10
C GLU A 112 -18.92 5.44 -7.43
N ALA A 113 -18.78 4.66 -8.51
CA ALA A 113 -18.41 5.17 -9.84
C ALA A 113 -19.41 6.19 -10.45
N THR A 114 -20.60 6.33 -9.86
CA THR A 114 -21.65 7.28 -10.28
C THR A 114 -21.52 8.66 -9.66
N GLN A 115 -20.67 8.82 -8.64
CA GLN A 115 -20.44 10.11 -7.99
C GLN A 115 -19.46 10.96 -8.80
N GLU A 116 -19.75 12.26 -8.95
CA GLU A 116 -18.79 13.20 -9.52
C GLU A 116 -17.58 13.32 -8.59
N PHE A 117 -16.40 12.99 -9.12
CA PHE A 117 -15.14 13.01 -8.39
C PHE A 117 -14.05 13.61 -9.28
N ASP A 118 -13.33 14.60 -8.76
CA ASP A 118 -12.14 15.16 -9.40
C ASP A 118 -11.05 15.39 -8.35
N ILE A 119 -9.80 15.37 -8.80
CA ILE A 119 -8.64 15.63 -7.97
C ILE A 119 -8.14 17.06 -8.16
N GLU A 120 -7.49 17.61 -7.14
CA GLU A 120 -6.68 18.82 -7.31
C GLU A 120 -5.45 18.52 -8.17
N LYS A 121 -5.13 19.44 -9.10
CA LYS A 121 -4.07 19.31 -10.10
C LYS A 121 -2.99 20.39 -9.87
N PRO A 122 -2.21 20.30 -8.79
CA PRO A 122 -1.24 21.32 -8.45
C PRO A 122 -0.14 21.40 -9.50
N GLN A 123 0.42 22.60 -9.68
CA GLN A 123 1.66 22.74 -10.46
C GLN A 123 2.84 22.23 -9.64
N LEU A 124 3.44 21.13 -10.12
CA LEU A 124 4.59 20.52 -9.48
C LEU A 124 5.87 20.95 -10.18
N ASP A 125 6.56 21.93 -9.59
CA ASP A 125 7.86 22.42 -10.04
C ASP A 125 9.01 21.81 -9.24
N ILE A 126 9.90 21.12 -9.95
CA ILE A 126 11.10 20.53 -9.36
C ILE A 126 12.19 21.60 -9.31
N THR A 127 12.45 22.13 -8.11
CA THR A 127 13.38 23.25 -7.88
C THR A 127 14.85 22.83 -7.78
N GLY A 128 15.16 21.52 -7.71
CA GLY A 128 16.52 21.03 -7.72
C GLY A 128 16.68 19.59 -7.24
N ALA A 129 17.93 19.22 -6.94
CA ALA A 129 18.28 17.91 -6.39
C ALA A 129 17.62 17.68 -5.03
N PRO A 130 17.22 16.44 -4.72
CA PRO A 130 16.58 16.16 -3.45
C PRO A 130 17.61 16.30 -2.32
N ASN A 131 17.26 17.03 -1.25
CA ASN A 131 18.07 17.08 -0.03
C ASN A 131 17.81 15.83 0.82
N LEU A 132 18.45 14.72 0.46
CA LEU A 132 18.26 13.42 1.11
C LEU A 132 19.19 13.26 2.31
N LEU A 133 18.62 12.78 3.43
CA LEU A 133 19.43 12.31 4.55
C LEU A 133 20.17 11.01 4.15
N PRO A 134 21.37 10.74 4.71
CA PRO A 134 22.06 9.47 4.51
C PRO A 134 21.17 8.26 4.87
N PRO A 135 21.24 7.15 4.10
CA PRO A 135 20.40 5.96 4.31
C PRO A 135 20.43 5.43 5.74
N GLU A 136 21.60 5.42 6.39
CA GLU A 136 21.73 4.92 7.76
C GLU A 136 20.96 5.77 8.78
N MET A 137 20.90 7.10 8.58
CA MET A 137 20.09 7.97 9.43
C MET A 137 18.59 7.71 9.21
N ILE A 138 18.17 7.50 7.96
CA ILE A 138 16.78 7.15 7.64
C ILE A 138 16.42 5.81 8.30
N TYR A 139 17.28 4.80 8.16
CA TYR A 139 17.10 3.48 8.77
C TYR A 139 16.98 3.55 10.29
N SER A 140 17.85 4.30 10.97
CA SER A 140 17.81 4.44 12.42
C SER A 140 16.47 4.99 12.92
N LYS A 141 15.89 5.98 12.21
CA LYS A 141 14.56 6.52 12.51
C LYS A 141 13.44 5.54 12.16
N ALA A 142 13.56 4.86 11.01
CA ALA A 142 12.57 3.91 10.54
C ALA A 142 12.38 2.73 11.51
N LEU A 143 13.45 2.26 12.17
CA LEU A 143 13.35 1.20 13.19
C LEU A 143 12.36 1.52 14.32
N ASP A 144 12.20 2.79 14.67
CA ASP A 144 11.30 3.22 15.75
C ASP A 144 9.87 3.50 15.28
N ILE A 145 9.69 3.80 13.99
CA ILE A 145 8.43 4.28 13.44
C ILE A 145 7.70 3.17 12.69
N MET A 146 8.42 2.29 12.00
CA MET A 146 7.84 1.33 11.06
C MET A 146 7.02 0.25 11.79
N PRO A 147 5.72 0.10 11.47
CA PRO A 147 4.83 -0.84 12.15
C PRO A 147 5.27 -2.30 12.05
N GLU A 148 5.87 -2.72 10.93
CA GLU A 148 6.36 -4.08 10.73
C GLU A 148 7.46 -4.48 11.73
N ILE A 149 8.30 -3.52 12.13
CA ILE A 149 9.35 -3.74 13.14
C ILE A 149 8.70 -3.87 14.52
N LYS A 150 7.81 -2.94 14.88
CA LYS A 150 7.07 -3.00 16.16
C LYS A 150 6.23 -4.26 16.30
N SER A 151 5.56 -4.67 15.22
CA SER A 151 4.80 -5.93 15.17
C SER A 151 5.71 -7.14 15.42
N ALA A 152 6.87 -7.21 14.75
CA ALA A 152 7.83 -8.29 14.97
C ALA A 152 8.41 -8.29 16.40
N GLU A 153 8.70 -7.13 17.00
CA GLU A 153 9.13 -7.00 18.40
C GLU A 153 8.08 -7.56 19.37
N TYR A 154 6.80 -7.23 19.19
CA TYR A 154 5.73 -7.77 20.03
C TYR A 154 5.53 -9.28 19.84
N ARG A 155 5.77 -9.82 18.64
CA ARG A 155 5.77 -11.28 18.41
C ARG A 155 6.90 -11.98 19.16
N VAL A 156 8.09 -11.37 19.26
CA VAL A 156 9.17 -11.88 20.13
C VAL A 156 8.73 -11.90 21.58
N GLN A 157 8.18 -10.80 22.09
CA GLN A 157 7.69 -10.71 23.47
C GLN A 157 6.56 -11.72 23.74
N SER A 158 5.67 -11.96 22.77
CA SER A 158 4.67 -13.02 22.84
C SER A 158 5.32 -14.40 22.97
N ALA A 159 6.28 -14.74 22.10
CA ALA A 159 6.99 -16.00 22.12
C ALA A 159 7.74 -16.24 23.45
N GLU A 160 8.29 -15.19 24.07
CA GLU A 160 8.85 -15.26 25.42
C GLU A 160 7.82 -15.67 26.47
N ARG A 161 6.59 -15.14 26.39
CA ARG A 161 5.49 -15.54 27.29
C ARG A 161 5.02 -16.96 27.02
N VAL A 162 5.05 -17.43 25.77
CA VAL A 162 4.82 -18.84 25.43
C VAL A 162 5.85 -19.74 26.12
N LEU A 163 7.14 -19.40 26.02
CA LEU A 163 8.21 -20.13 26.70
C LEU A 163 8.05 -20.10 28.22
N ALA A 164 7.69 -18.95 28.81
CA ALA A 164 7.46 -18.84 30.24
C ALA A 164 6.29 -19.72 30.73
N ARG A 165 5.21 -19.85 29.93
CA ARG A 165 4.13 -20.80 30.22
C ARG A 165 4.59 -22.25 30.10
N ALA A 166 5.33 -22.57 29.04
CA ALA A 166 5.86 -23.92 28.83
C ALA A 166 6.67 -24.37 30.04
N LYS A 167 7.56 -23.50 30.56
CA LYS A 167 8.32 -23.74 31.80
C LYS A 167 7.42 -23.90 33.02
N GLY A 168 6.33 -23.13 33.09
CA GLY A 168 5.36 -23.19 34.17
C GLY A 168 4.64 -24.54 34.32
N TYR A 169 4.60 -25.39 33.29
CA TYR A 169 4.01 -26.74 33.38
C TYR A 169 4.85 -27.71 34.24
N HIS A 170 6.09 -27.35 34.60
CA HIS A 170 6.86 -28.09 35.60
C HIS A 170 6.40 -27.82 37.04
N SER A 171 5.57 -26.80 37.27
CA SER A 171 5.13 -26.40 38.59
C SER A 171 3.79 -27.07 38.97
N PRO A 172 3.54 -27.29 40.28
CA PRO A 172 2.22 -27.63 40.78
C PRO A 172 1.14 -26.67 40.29
N ARG A 173 -0.04 -27.20 39.99
CA ARG A 173 -1.24 -26.43 39.63
C ARG A 173 -2.26 -26.51 40.76
N LEU A 174 -2.50 -25.38 41.42
CA LEU A 174 -3.64 -25.20 42.31
C LEU A 174 -4.87 -24.84 41.49
N PHE A 175 -5.99 -25.51 41.74
CA PHE A 175 -7.28 -25.20 41.14
C PHE A 175 -8.38 -25.27 42.19
N ALA A 176 -9.43 -24.48 41.97
CA ALA A 176 -10.64 -24.52 42.76
C ALA A 176 -11.83 -24.67 41.82
N GLN A 177 -12.78 -25.53 42.18
CA GLN A 177 -14.02 -25.73 41.45
C GLN A 177 -15.16 -25.65 42.46
N GLY A 178 -16.08 -24.71 42.24
CA GLY A 178 -17.32 -24.63 42.98
C GLY A 178 -18.47 -25.16 42.12
N ASN A 179 -19.35 -25.97 42.70
CA ASN A 179 -20.67 -26.20 42.15
C ASN A 179 -21.72 -25.66 43.14
N TYR A 180 -22.77 -25.08 42.60
CA TYR A 180 -23.97 -24.74 43.35
C TYR A 180 -25.16 -25.02 42.46
N GLY A 181 -26.10 -25.80 42.95
CA GLY A 181 -27.22 -26.27 42.15
C GLY A 181 -28.38 -26.70 43.01
N THR A 182 -29.51 -26.88 42.35
CA THR A 182 -30.70 -27.49 42.94
C THR A 182 -31.34 -28.32 41.86
N ASN A 183 -31.95 -29.43 42.24
CA ASN A 183 -32.66 -30.31 41.33
C ASN A 183 -34.12 -30.41 41.74
N TYR A 184 -35.00 -30.47 40.75
CA TYR A 184 -36.40 -30.83 40.94
C TYR A 184 -36.57 -32.30 40.56
N SER A 185 -37.38 -33.03 41.33
CA SER A 185 -37.81 -34.36 40.95
C SER A 185 -39.29 -34.53 41.25
N ASP A 186 -40.03 -34.97 40.24
CA ASP A 186 -41.43 -35.37 40.31
C ASP A 186 -41.66 -36.62 41.20
N ARG A 187 -40.58 -37.33 41.55
CA ARG A 187 -40.57 -38.51 42.42
C ARG A 187 -40.52 -38.17 43.91
N ILE A 188 -40.25 -36.92 44.29
CA ILE A 188 -40.22 -36.47 45.70
C ILE A 188 -41.64 -36.11 46.12
N ARG A 189 -42.27 -36.96 46.93
CA ARG A 189 -43.65 -36.81 47.43
C ARG A 189 -43.68 -36.27 48.85
N GLN A 190 -44.76 -35.57 49.20
CA GLN A 190 -44.93 -34.99 50.54
C GLN A 190 -45.01 -36.07 51.63
N ASP A 191 -45.66 -37.20 51.34
CA ASP A 191 -45.64 -38.41 52.16
C ASP A 191 -44.94 -39.55 51.38
N PRO A 192 -43.74 -39.97 51.81
CA PRO A 192 -43.00 -41.06 51.17
C PRO A 192 -43.68 -42.44 51.26
N MET A 193 -44.64 -42.65 52.16
CA MET A 193 -45.31 -43.94 52.37
C MET A 193 -46.66 -44.05 51.63
N ASP A 194 -47.20 -42.96 51.08
CA ASP A 194 -48.44 -42.95 50.31
C ASP A 194 -48.17 -42.84 48.80
N LEU A 195 -48.64 -43.85 48.05
CA LEU A 195 -48.51 -43.88 46.60
C LEU A 195 -49.33 -42.81 45.85
N ASN A 196 -50.28 -42.16 46.52
CA ASN A 196 -51.13 -41.11 45.95
C ASN A 196 -50.79 -39.70 46.47
N SER A 197 -49.76 -39.57 47.31
CA SER A 197 -49.35 -38.28 47.86
C SER A 197 -48.86 -37.33 46.76
N PRO A 198 -49.27 -36.04 46.78
CA PRO A 198 -48.81 -35.07 45.80
C PRO A 198 -47.29 -34.85 45.88
N THR A 199 -46.69 -34.53 44.74
CA THR A 199 -45.28 -34.11 44.66
C THR A 199 -45.04 -32.88 45.54
N VAL A 200 -43.89 -32.81 46.21
CA VAL A 200 -43.50 -31.63 47.00
C VAL A 200 -43.47 -30.39 46.08
N PRO A 201 -44.04 -29.24 46.47
CA PRO A 201 -44.09 -28.05 45.61
C PRO A 201 -42.70 -27.61 45.15
N PHE A 202 -42.62 -27.07 43.93
CA PHE A 202 -41.36 -26.61 43.33
C PHE A 202 -40.58 -25.67 44.24
N ASP A 203 -41.23 -24.67 44.84
CA ASP A 203 -40.58 -23.68 45.71
C ASP A 203 -39.96 -24.28 46.97
N GLN A 204 -40.53 -25.39 47.46
CA GLN A 204 -40.00 -26.12 48.60
C GLN A 204 -38.83 -27.00 48.17
N GLN A 205 -38.98 -27.80 47.10
CA GLN A 205 -37.87 -28.58 46.54
C GLN A 205 -36.68 -27.69 46.13
N PHE A 206 -36.94 -26.49 45.60
CA PHE A 206 -35.90 -25.53 45.19
C PHE A 206 -35.16 -24.89 46.37
N LYS A 207 -35.74 -24.91 47.58
CA LYS A 207 -35.07 -24.49 48.82
C LYS A 207 -34.31 -25.65 49.46
N ASP A 208 -34.95 -26.81 49.51
CA ASP A 208 -34.47 -27.97 50.26
C ASP A 208 -33.39 -28.74 49.49
N ASN A 209 -33.45 -28.78 48.16
CA ASN A 209 -32.47 -29.50 47.32
C ASN A 209 -31.26 -28.64 46.92
N ARG A 210 -31.09 -27.45 47.53
CA ARG A 210 -29.91 -26.61 47.30
C ARG A 210 -28.68 -27.33 47.81
N ASN A 211 -27.75 -27.61 46.91
CA ASN A 211 -26.45 -28.14 47.26
C ASN A 211 -25.36 -27.22 46.70
N GLY A 212 -24.29 -27.08 47.47
CA GLY A 212 -23.11 -26.37 47.05
C GLY A 212 -21.88 -27.06 47.60
N ALA A 213 -20.85 -27.22 46.78
CA ALA A 213 -19.56 -27.73 47.23
C ALA A 213 -18.45 -26.91 46.58
N LEU A 214 -17.39 -26.65 47.37
CA LEU A 214 -16.16 -26.04 46.91
C LEU A 214 -15.05 -27.08 47.01
N TYR A 215 -14.49 -27.46 45.88
CA TYR A 215 -13.35 -28.36 45.78
C TYR A 215 -12.10 -27.55 45.51
N ILE A 216 -11.06 -27.73 46.34
CA ILE A 216 -9.73 -27.17 46.12
C ILE A 216 -8.79 -28.34 45.91
N GLY A 217 -8.08 -28.36 44.77
CA GLY A 217 -7.18 -29.44 44.39
C GLY A 217 -5.80 -28.92 44.00
N LEU A 218 -4.77 -29.69 44.33
CA LEU A 218 -3.39 -29.45 43.91
C LEU A 218 -2.92 -30.61 43.03
N ALA A 219 -2.55 -30.31 41.78
CA ALA A 219 -2.00 -31.29 40.85
C ALA A 219 -0.50 -31.08 40.67
N ILE A 220 0.30 -32.08 41.03
CA ILE A 220 1.77 -32.06 40.89
C ILE A 220 2.17 -33.08 39.82
N PRO A 221 2.68 -32.64 38.65
CA PRO A 221 3.15 -33.57 37.64
C PRO A 221 4.50 -34.15 38.07
N ILE A 222 4.55 -35.45 38.36
CA ILE A 222 5.78 -36.14 38.76
C ILE A 222 6.54 -36.64 37.52
N TYR A 223 5.84 -37.35 36.63
CA TYR A 223 6.40 -37.81 35.36
C TYR A 223 5.31 -37.79 34.29
N ASN A 224 5.61 -37.17 33.14
CA ASN A 224 4.69 -37.06 32.02
C ASN A 224 5.36 -37.48 30.69
N GLY A 225 6.27 -38.45 30.73
CA GLY A 225 6.92 -38.95 29.52
C GLY A 225 7.77 -37.90 28.79
N TYR A 226 8.43 -37.00 29.54
CA TYR A 226 9.21 -35.86 29.01
C TYR A 226 8.42 -34.84 28.19
N GLN A 227 7.08 -34.90 28.17
CA GLN A 227 6.26 -33.99 27.38
C GLN A 227 6.46 -32.52 27.76
N VAL A 228 6.59 -32.18 29.06
CA VAL A 228 6.85 -30.78 29.45
C VAL A 228 8.21 -30.32 28.92
N THR A 229 9.27 -31.10 29.16
CA THR A 229 10.63 -30.77 28.74
C THR A 229 10.72 -30.57 27.23
N THR A 230 10.09 -31.45 26.45
CA THR A 230 10.02 -31.33 24.99
C THR A 230 9.28 -30.06 24.58
N ASN A 231 8.16 -29.72 25.23
CA ASN A 231 7.43 -28.49 24.94
C ASN A 231 8.19 -27.21 25.30
N VAL A 232 8.99 -27.24 26.38
CA VAL A 232 9.89 -26.13 26.73
C VAL A 232 10.95 -25.93 25.65
N LYS A 233 11.61 -27.00 25.20
CA LYS A 233 12.60 -26.94 24.11
C LYS A 233 11.98 -26.42 22.81
N LYS A 234 10.79 -26.93 22.44
CA LYS A 234 10.04 -26.42 21.27
C LYS A 234 9.70 -24.93 21.40
N SER A 235 9.25 -24.49 22.57
CA SER A 235 8.92 -23.07 22.81
C SER A 235 10.16 -22.18 22.80
N TYR A 236 11.31 -22.71 23.22
CA TYR A 236 12.60 -21.99 23.13
C TYR A 236 12.99 -21.77 21.66
N ILE A 237 12.94 -22.83 20.85
CA ILE A 237 13.16 -22.72 19.39
C ILE A 237 12.16 -21.74 18.76
N GLY A 238 10.88 -21.77 19.19
CA GLY A 238 9.87 -20.82 18.72
C GLY A 238 10.19 -19.36 19.06
N LYS A 239 10.79 -19.10 20.22
CA LYS A 239 11.30 -17.76 20.59
C LYS A 239 12.47 -17.35 19.69
N GLU A 240 13.43 -18.25 19.47
CA GLU A 240 14.59 -18.00 18.60
C GLU A 240 14.16 -17.74 17.14
N THR A 241 13.18 -18.49 16.64
CA THR A 241 12.56 -18.22 15.33
C THR A 241 11.92 -16.83 15.27
N ALA A 242 11.23 -16.39 16.35
CA ALA A 242 10.67 -15.04 16.39
C ALA A 242 11.77 -13.95 16.39
N GLU A 243 12.88 -14.17 17.10
CA GLU A 243 14.04 -13.26 17.12
C GLU A 243 14.70 -13.16 15.74
N LEU A 244 14.91 -14.29 15.07
CA LEU A 244 15.43 -14.33 13.70
C LEU A 244 14.48 -13.67 12.71
N ASN A 245 13.18 -13.83 12.88
CA ASN A 245 12.19 -13.14 12.05
C ASN A 245 12.23 -11.62 12.24
N LEU A 246 12.41 -11.12 13.47
CA LEU A 246 12.61 -9.70 13.73
C LEU A 246 13.87 -9.18 13.03
N GLU A 247 14.99 -9.91 13.16
CA GLU A 247 16.23 -9.54 12.48
C GLU A 247 16.08 -9.54 10.95
N ASN A 248 15.36 -10.51 10.40
CA ASN A 248 15.04 -10.54 8.98
C ASN A 248 14.19 -9.33 8.55
N GLN A 249 13.18 -8.92 9.34
CA GLN A 249 12.40 -7.71 9.05
C GLN A 249 13.26 -6.45 9.09
N LYS A 250 14.20 -6.34 10.04
CA LYS A 250 15.17 -5.24 10.11
C LYS A 250 16.07 -5.18 8.88
N ASN A 251 16.52 -6.34 8.39
CA ASN A 251 17.34 -6.42 7.18
C ASN A 251 16.57 -6.11 5.90
N ILE A 252 15.31 -6.55 5.81
CA ILE A 252 14.40 -6.18 4.72
C ILE A 252 14.21 -4.66 4.71
N LEU A 253 13.91 -4.04 5.86
CA LEU A 253 13.73 -2.60 5.98
C LEU A 253 15.00 -1.82 5.57
N ARG A 254 16.18 -2.25 6.05
CA ARG A 254 17.46 -1.63 5.65
C ARG A 254 17.64 -1.68 4.13
N LYS A 255 17.47 -2.86 3.52
CA LYS A 255 17.57 -3.03 2.07
C LYS A 255 16.57 -2.15 1.32
N SER A 256 15.32 -2.09 1.77
CA SER A 256 14.29 -1.25 1.15
C SER A 256 14.64 0.24 1.19
N ILE A 257 15.22 0.72 2.29
CA ILE A 257 15.65 2.12 2.43
C ILE A 257 16.86 2.42 1.55
N GLU A 258 17.87 1.54 1.54
CA GLU A 258 19.04 1.69 0.67
C GLU A 258 18.63 1.71 -0.81
N GLN A 259 17.71 0.82 -1.21
CA GLN A 259 17.17 0.78 -2.56
C GLN A 259 16.37 2.05 -2.87
N ALA A 260 15.47 2.48 -2.00
CA ALA A 260 14.70 3.72 -2.19
C ALA A 260 15.60 4.95 -2.33
N TYR A 261 16.70 5.00 -1.59
CA TYR A 261 17.68 6.08 -1.68
C TYR A 261 18.42 6.08 -3.03
N ALA A 262 18.90 4.92 -3.47
CA ALA A 262 19.55 4.78 -4.77
C ALA A 262 18.56 5.10 -5.92
N ASP A 263 17.33 4.60 -5.84
CA ASP A 263 16.27 4.86 -6.81
C ASP A 263 15.95 6.36 -6.90
N ALA A 264 15.84 7.07 -5.77
CA ALA A 264 15.53 8.51 -5.77
C ALA A 264 16.64 9.34 -6.45
N ILE A 265 17.91 9.00 -6.20
CA ILE A 265 19.04 9.65 -6.88
C ILE A 265 19.02 9.37 -8.38
N ALA A 266 18.80 8.11 -8.77
CA ALA A 266 18.73 7.71 -10.17
C ALA A 266 17.54 8.36 -10.89
N ALA A 267 16.38 8.46 -10.24
CA ALA A 267 15.18 9.11 -10.77
C ALA A 267 15.43 10.61 -11.00
N TYR A 268 16.10 11.30 -10.07
CA TYR A 268 16.49 12.70 -10.27
C TYR A 268 17.41 12.89 -11.47
N GLN A 269 18.47 12.08 -11.58
CA GLN A 269 19.40 12.14 -12.71
C GLN A 269 18.70 11.85 -14.04
N THR A 270 17.79 10.87 -14.04
CA THR A 270 16.96 10.53 -15.21
C THR A 270 16.08 11.70 -15.60
N TYR A 271 15.38 12.32 -14.64
CA TYR A 271 14.58 13.52 -14.88
C TYR A 271 15.40 14.65 -15.52
N VAL A 272 16.58 14.96 -14.99
CA VAL A 272 17.48 15.98 -15.54
C VAL A 272 17.91 15.64 -16.98
N ALA A 273 18.25 14.38 -17.25
CA ALA A 273 18.63 13.94 -18.58
C ALA A 273 17.46 14.00 -19.58
N ARG A 274 16.26 13.58 -19.16
CA ARG A 274 15.03 13.65 -19.99
C ARG A 274 14.62 15.08 -20.27
N LYS A 275 14.80 16.00 -19.32
CA LYS A 275 14.55 17.43 -19.53
C LYS A 275 15.43 17.98 -20.66
N LYS A 276 16.73 17.69 -20.62
CA LYS A 276 17.66 18.08 -21.70
C LYS A 276 17.30 17.42 -23.04
N SER A 277 16.82 16.18 -23.01
CA SER A 277 16.37 15.46 -24.20
C SER A 277 15.19 16.17 -24.87
N VAL A 278 14.19 16.59 -24.08
CA VAL A 278 13.04 17.35 -24.58
C VAL A 278 13.47 18.68 -25.17
N GLU A 279 14.33 19.45 -24.48
CA GLU A 279 14.87 20.71 -25.01
C GLU A 279 15.56 20.50 -26.37
N SER A 280 16.35 19.44 -26.50
CA SER A 280 17.07 19.13 -27.75
C SER A 280 16.12 18.71 -28.88
N TYR A 281 15.17 17.80 -28.61
CA TYR A 281 14.20 17.37 -29.62
C TYR A 281 13.23 18.47 -30.01
N LYS A 282 12.93 19.41 -29.10
CA LYS A 282 12.09 20.56 -29.39
C LYS A 282 12.74 21.49 -30.41
N GLU A 283 14.02 21.80 -30.23
CA GLU A 283 14.77 22.59 -31.22
C GLU A 283 14.94 21.82 -32.53
N ALA A 284 15.27 20.53 -32.49
CA ALA A 284 15.38 19.70 -33.69
C ALA A 284 14.08 19.63 -34.50
N PHE A 285 12.94 19.51 -33.81
CA PHE A 285 11.62 19.55 -34.43
C PHE A 285 11.33 20.91 -35.06
N LYS A 286 11.64 22.01 -34.36
CA LYS A 286 11.51 23.36 -34.92
C LYS A 286 12.31 23.55 -36.21
N TYR A 287 13.58 23.13 -36.24
CA TYR A 287 14.38 23.19 -37.47
C TYR A 287 13.82 22.30 -38.59
N THR A 288 13.28 21.15 -38.25
CA THR A 288 12.66 20.23 -39.22
C THR A 288 11.37 20.81 -39.77
N GLU A 289 10.56 21.45 -38.93
CA GLU A 289 9.34 22.18 -39.30
C GLU A 289 9.66 23.33 -40.26
N GLU A 290 10.66 24.15 -39.95
CA GLU A 290 11.11 25.24 -40.84
C GLU A 290 11.56 24.70 -42.21
N LYS A 291 12.38 23.65 -42.23
CA LYS A 291 12.82 22.97 -43.47
C LYS A 291 11.66 22.37 -44.25
N PHE A 292 10.68 21.79 -43.56
CA PHE A 292 9.51 21.18 -44.18
C PHE A 292 8.65 22.25 -44.84
N ASN A 293 8.43 23.37 -44.16
CA ASN A 293 7.66 24.51 -44.69
C ASN A 293 8.25 25.10 -45.98
N VAL A 294 9.56 25.00 -46.18
CA VAL A 294 10.26 25.44 -47.41
C VAL A 294 10.53 24.29 -48.39
N GLY A 295 10.00 23.09 -48.15
CA GLY A 295 10.10 21.94 -49.05
C GLY A 295 11.46 21.22 -49.06
N MET A 296 12.33 21.46 -48.08
CA MET A 296 13.66 20.85 -47.98
C MET A 296 13.67 19.44 -47.36
N VAL A 297 12.60 19.05 -46.67
CA VAL A 297 12.40 17.69 -46.11
C VAL A 297 11.01 17.19 -46.47
N ASN A 298 10.82 15.87 -46.47
CA ASN A 298 9.54 15.25 -46.80
C ASN A 298 8.64 15.08 -45.55
N SER A 299 7.39 14.64 -45.77
CA SER A 299 6.39 14.43 -44.71
C SER A 299 6.82 13.35 -43.71
N THR A 300 7.53 12.32 -44.17
CA THR A 300 8.04 11.23 -43.34
C THR A 300 9.08 11.74 -42.34
N ASP A 301 10.07 12.52 -42.79
CA ASP A 301 11.12 13.07 -41.94
C ASP A 301 10.55 14.05 -40.89
N TYR A 302 9.60 14.89 -41.32
CA TYR A 302 8.84 15.77 -40.42
C TYR A 302 8.11 14.96 -39.34
N ASN A 303 7.41 13.90 -39.75
CA ASN A 303 6.67 13.04 -38.84
C ASN A 303 7.58 12.29 -37.86
N VAL A 304 8.71 11.76 -38.33
CA VAL A 304 9.70 11.11 -37.45
C VAL A 304 10.18 12.08 -36.38
N SER A 305 10.52 13.32 -36.76
CA SER A 305 10.95 14.34 -35.79
C SER A 305 9.83 14.71 -34.79
N LYS A 306 8.59 14.78 -35.25
CA LYS A 306 7.41 15.03 -34.40
C LYS A 306 7.21 13.92 -33.37
N ILE A 307 7.26 12.65 -33.81
CA ILE A 307 7.13 11.48 -32.94
C ILE A 307 8.26 11.44 -31.91
N GLN A 308 9.49 11.76 -32.30
CA GLN A 308 10.63 11.82 -31.37
C GLN A 308 10.43 12.86 -30.26
N LEU A 309 9.93 14.06 -30.60
CA LEU A 309 9.58 15.07 -29.60
C LEU A 309 8.46 14.57 -28.68
N SER A 310 7.38 14.01 -29.24
CA SER A 310 6.25 13.47 -28.46
C SER A 310 6.67 12.39 -27.46
N ASN A 311 7.54 11.46 -27.90
CA ASN A 311 8.08 10.42 -27.04
C ASN A 311 8.96 11.01 -25.94
N ALA A 312 9.82 11.99 -26.26
CA ALA A 312 10.66 12.65 -25.27
C ALA A 312 9.83 13.40 -24.21
N GLU A 313 8.75 14.07 -24.62
CA GLU A 313 7.82 14.75 -23.70
C GLU A 313 7.14 13.75 -22.75
N SER A 314 6.73 12.59 -23.28
CA SER A 314 6.12 11.51 -22.50
C SER A 314 7.13 10.87 -21.52
N ASP A 315 8.37 10.66 -21.95
CA ASP A 315 9.46 10.17 -21.11
C ASP A 315 9.81 11.16 -19.97
N LEU A 316 9.77 12.47 -20.26
CA LEU A 316 9.97 13.51 -19.24
C LEU A 316 8.84 13.51 -18.21
N ALA A 317 7.59 13.43 -18.65
CA ALA A 317 6.45 13.34 -17.74
C ALA A 317 6.57 12.12 -16.82
N SER A 318 6.89 10.95 -17.39
CA SER A 318 7.11 9.72 -16.61
C SER A 318 8.23 9.89 -15.58
N ALA A 319 9.40 10.41 -16.00
CA ALA A 319 10.52 10.65 -15.10
C ALA A 319 10.22 11.69 -14.00
N LYS A 320 9.38 12.69 -14.30
CA LYS A 320 8.94 13.72 -13.34
C LYS A 320 8.14 13.09 -12.19
N TYR A 321 7.09 12.32 -12.50
CA TYR A 321 6.23 11.72 -11.46
C TYR A 321 6.92 10.56 -10.73
N ASP A 322 7.78 9.78 -11.41
CA ASP A 322 8.59 8.75 -10.75
C ASP A 322 9.55 9.37 -9.72
N TYR A 323 10.27 10.44 -10.08
CA TYR A 323 11.14 11.15 -9.15
C TYR A 323 10.39 11.69 -7.93
N ILE A 324 9.22 12.29 -8.13
CA ILE A 324 8.36 12.79 -7.05
C ILE A 324 7.97 11.64 -6.12
N PHE A 325 7.51 10.52 -6.68
CA PHE A 325 7.09 9.34 -5.91
C PHE A 325 8.24 8.74 -5.10
N LYS A 326 9.40 8.51 -5.72
CA LYS A 326 10.58 7.93 -5.06
C LYS A 326 11.09 8.79 -3.91
N THR A 327 11.03 10.12 -4.06
CA THR A 327 11.38 11.07 -3.00
C THR A 327 10.38 10.97 -1.84
N LYS A 328 9.08 10.85 -2.12
CA LYS A 328 8.05 10.69 -1.08
C LYS A 328 8.12 9.37 -0.30
N ILE A 329 8.57 8.29 -0.93
CA ILE A 329 8.84 7.04 -0.22
C ILE A 329 9.90 7.23 0.89
N LEU A 330 10.92 8.05 0.65
CA LEU A 330 11.94 8.33 1.67
C LEU A 330 11.40 9.20 2.81
N ASP A 331 10.55 10.18 2.50
CA ASP A 331 9.83 10.97 3.51
C ASP A 331 8.93 10.08 4.38
N PHE A 332 8.28 9.08 3.78
CA PHE A 332 7.47 8.09 4.49
C PHE A 332 8.29 7.27 5.49
N TYR A 333 9.49 6.78 5.11
CA TYR A 333 10.38 6.07 6.05
C TYR A 333 10.86 6.95 7.21
N LEU A 334 10.85 8.28 7.04
CA LEU A 334 11.15 9.24 8.10
C LEU A 334 9.94 9.55 9.01
N GLY A 335 8.78 8.93 8.76
CA GLY A 335 7.53 9.16 9.49
C GLY A 335 6.87 10.50 9.17
N LYS A 336 7.23 11.14 8.06
CA LYS A 336 6.53 12.33 7.58
C LYS A 336 5.20 11.93 6.94
N GLN A 337 4.22 12.83 6.99
CA GLN A 337 2.97 12.63 6.27
C GLN A 337 3.23 12.64 4.75
N LEU A 338 2.45 11.85 4.02
CA LEU A 338 2.50 11.79 2.55
C LEU A 338 1.77 13.01 1.97
N THR A 339 2.43 14.16 1.97
CA THR A 339 1.89 15.43 1.46
C THR A 339 2.72 15.95 0.28
N LEU A 340 2.08 16.42 -0.78
CA LEU A 340 2.78 16.94 -1.98
C LEU A 340 3.39 18.34 -1.78
N THR A 341 2.99 19.03 -0.72
CA THR A 341 3.43 20.38 -0.36
C THR A 341 4.94 20.53 -0.17
N ASP A 342 5.67 19.46 0.15
CA ASP A 342 7.10 19.58 0.48
C ASP A 342 8.03 19.43 -0.74
N ILE A 343 7.52 19.03 -1.91
CA ILE A 343 8.35 18.80 -3.13
C ILE A 343 8.17 19.92 -4.16
N ALA A 344 7.00 20.55 -4.20
CA ALA A 344 6.75 21.69 -5.05
C ALA A 344 6.52 22.91 -4.15
N ASN A 345 7.04 24.07 -4.56
CA ASN A 345 6.39 25.31 -4.12
C ASN A 345 4.97 25.24 -4.69
N VAL A 346 4.01 24.76 -3.92
CA VAL A 346 2.59 24.81 -4.27
C VAL A 346 2.24 26.29 -4.26
N GLN A 347 2.18 26.90 -5.44
CA GLN A 347 1.53 28.18 -5.59
C GLN A 347 0.03 27.89 -5.68
N GLU A 348 -0.72 28.31 -4.67
CA GLU A 348 -2.17 28.46 -4.78
C GLU A 348 -2.42 29.52 -5.86
N GLU A 349 -3.11 29.16 -6.95
CA GLU A 349 -3.68 30.11 -7.91
C GLU A 349 -4.97 30.72 -7.34
#